data_AF-A0A5C2CX92-F1
#
_entry.id   AF-A0A5C2CX92-F1
#
_cell.length_a   1.000
_cell.length_b   1.000
_cell.length_c   1.000
_cell.angle_alpha   90.00
_cell.angle_beta   90.00
_cell.angle_gamma   90.00
#
_symmetry.space_group_name_H-M   'P 1'
#
loop_
_entity.id
_entity.type
_entity.pdbx_description
1 polymer ?
#
loop_
_entity_poly.entity_id
_entity_poly.type
_entity_poly.pdbx_seq_one_letter_code
_entity_poly.pdbx_strand_id
1 'polypeptide(L)'
;MWRRDRSVVSAVFGLTRVRLAQGDRMGAVALLDETPAVSRHYDAARIAAVRVLSGTLGRSGKPDRPNAAHLAAATDRLGRLYLDGGAATGQSRVRLEAVVQEAELAASTSGDEVLRHHEESLRLRLERSYRALARQADTRAERSHLVDLANRNRPVTFR
;
A
#
# COMPACT_ATOMS: atom_id res chain seq x y z
N MET A 1 25.55 -16.41 -20.24
CA MET A 1 24.79 -15.19 -20.57
C MET A 1 23.94 -14.68 -19.39
N TRP A 2 24.50 -14.44 -18.19
CA TRP A 2 23.71 -14.07 -16.99
C TRP A 2 23.99 -12.66 -16.43
N ARG A 3 24.66 -11.80 -17.22
CA ARG A 3 25.15 -10.49 -16.76
C ARG A 3 24.36 -9.27 -17.28
N ARG A 4 23.42 -9.44 -18.22
CA ARG A 4 22.63 -8.32 -18.77
C ARG A 4 21.36 -7.98 -17.97
N ASP A 5 20.72 -8.95 -17.30
CA ASP A 5 19.44 -8.67 -16.62
C ASP A 5 19.56 -7.88 -15.31
N ARG A 6 20.73 -7.91 -14.66
CA ARG A 6 20.91 -7.27 -13.35
C ARG A 6 20.96 -5.74 -13.43
N SER A 7 21.52 -5.19 -14.51
CA SER A 7 21.64 -3.75 -14.73
C SER A 7 20.30 -3.12 -15.12
N VAL A 8 19.52 -3.79 -15.96
CA VAL A 8 18.21 -3.31 -16.41
C VAL A 8 17.22 -3.17 -15.25
N VAL A 9 17.17 -4.13 -14.33
CA VAL A 9 16.21 -4.08 -13.22
C VAL A 9 16.61 -3.11 -12.11
N SER A 10 17.91 -2.94 -11.82
CA SER A 10 18.34 -1.83 -10.93
C SER A 10 18.03 -0.47 -11.54
N ALA A 11 18.09 -0.35 -12.88
CA ALA A 11 17.69 0.85 -13.58
C ALA A 11 16.17 1.12 -13.45
N VAL A 12 15.30 0.10 -13.48
CA VAL A 12 13.86 0.27 -13.25
C VAL A 12 13.56 0.97 -11.92
N PHE A 13 14.09 0.47 -10.81
CA PHE A 13 13.87 1.11 -9.50
C PHE A 13 14.54 2.49 -9.39
N GLY A 14 15.70 2.68 -10.03
CA GLY A 14 16.34 3.99 -10.12
C GLY A 14 15.47 5.01 -10.86
N LEU A 15 15.01 4.65 -12.05
CA LEU A 15 14.17 5.48 -12.90
C LEU A 15 12.78 5.73 -12.28
N THR A 16 12.23 4.74 -11.58
CA THR A 16 11.02 4.89 -10.77
C THR A 16 11.18 6.05 -9.79
N ARG A 17 12.29 6.11 -9.04
CA ARG A 17 12.55 7.22 -8.11
C ARG A 17 12.67 8.57 -8.81
N VAL A 18 13.24 8.60 -10.01
CA VAL A 18 13.31 9.83 -10.83
C VAL A 18 11.91 10.30 -11.22
N ARG A 19 11.03 9.40 -11.71
CA ARG A 19 9.63 9.74 -12.02
C ARG A 19 8.87 10.23 -10.80
N LEU A 20 9.03 9.55 -9.66
CA LEU A 20 8.41 9.98 -8.40
C LEU A 20 8.91 11.38 -7.96
N ALA A 21 10.20 11.68 -8.15
CA ALA A 21 10.75 13.00 -7.85
C ALA A 21 10.17 14.10 -8.76
N GLN A 22 9.70 13.75 -9.96
CA GLN A 22 9.02 14.63 -10.90
C GLN A 22 7.50 14.71 -10.67
N GLY A 23 6.96 13.99 -9.67
CA GLY A 23 5.52 13.90 -9.41
C GLY A 23 4.77 12.98 -10.36
N ASP A 24 5.47 12.20 -11.19
CA ASP A 24 4.87 11.27 -12.15
C ASP A 24 4.63 9.91 -11.51
N ARG A 25 3.56 9.82 -10.71
CA ARG A 25 3.14 8.59 -10.03
C ARG A 25 2.82 7.46 -11.01
N MET A 26 2.05 7.77 -12.06
CA MET A 26 1.60 6.73 -13.00
C MET A 26 2.73 6.26 -13.90
N GLY A 27 3.64 7.13 -14.33
CA GLY A 27 4.85 6.72 -15.03
C GLY A 27 5.79 5.89 -14.15
N ALA A 28 5.87 6.20 -12.85
CA ALA A 28 6.60 5.35 -11.91
C ALA A 28 5.99 3.94 -11.80
N VAL A 29 4.65 3.82 -11.77
CA VAL A 29 3.95 2.54 -11.77
C VAL A 29 4.17 1.77 -13.07
N ALA A 30 4.09 2.45 -14.22
CA ALA A 30 4.31 1.85 -15.53
C ALA A 30 5.72 1.24 -15.65
N LEU A 31 6.75 1.93 -15.16
CA LEU A 31 8.10 1.39 -15.13
C LEU A 31 8.23 0.14 -14.26
N LEU A 32 7.55 0.12 -13.11
CA LEU A 32 7.51 -1.08 -12.28
C LEU A 32 6.80 -2.23 -13.01
N ASP A 33 5.78 -1.94 -13.83
CA ASP A 33 5.03 -2.90 -14.67
C ASP A 33 5.87 -3.53 -15.77
N GLU A 34 6.92 -2.86 -16.23
CA GLU A 34 7.88 -3.41 -17.20
C GLU A 34 8.80 -4.50 -16.60
N THR A 35 8.75 -4.74 -15.28
CA THR A 35 9.58 -5.78 -14.66
C THR A 35 9.10 -7.18 -15.09
N PRO A 36 9.93 -7.99 -15.78
CA PRO A 36 9.50 -9.30 -16.26
C PRO A 36 9.19 -10.27 -15.12
N ALA A 37 8.22 -11.17 -15.31
CA ALA A 37 7.81 -12.19 -14.32
C ALA A 37 8.95 -13.13 -13.91
N VAL A 38 9.91 -13.39 -14.81
CA VAL A 38 11.10 -14.21 -14.54
C VAL A 38 12.16 -13.51 -13.66
N SER A 39 11.98 -12.22 -13.38
CA SER A 39 12.91 -11.45 -12.55
C SER A 39 12.74 -11.79 -11.07
N ARG A 40 13.86 -11.98 -10.37
CA ARG A 40 13.86 -12.11 -8.89
C ARG A 40 13.31 -10.89 -8.14
N HIS A 41 13.13 -9.76 -8.83
CA HIS A 41 12.57 -8.53 -8.25
C HIS A 41 11.10 -8.31 -8.65
N TYR A 42 10.48 -9.26 -9.34
CA TYR A 42 9.11 -9.12 -9.83
C TYR A 42 8.13 -8.80 -8.69
N ASP A 43 8.08 -9.62 -7.64
CA ASP A 43 7.19 -9.38 -6.49
C ASP A 43 7.49 -8.06 -5.79
N ALA A 44 8.77 -7.72 -5.65
CA ALA A 44 9.18 -6.44 -5.08
C ALA A 44 8.68 -5.25 -5.92
N ALA A 45 8.69 -5.37 -7.26
CA ALA A 45 8.18 -4.34 -8.16
C ALA A 45 6.64 -4.23 -8.07
N ARG A 46 5.92 -5.37 -7.98
CA ARG A 46 4.47 -5.37 -7.81
C ARG A 46 4.05 -4.74 -6.46
N ILE A 47 4.74 -5.09 -5.36
CA ILE A 47 4.52 -4.48 -4.04
C ILE A 47 4.85 -2.99 -4.08
N ALA A 48 5.96 -2.60 -4.73
CA ALA A 48 6.33 -1.20 -4.89
C ALA A 48 5.26 -0.42 -5.65
N ALA A 49 4.62 -1.01 -6.67
CA ALA A 49 3.56 -0.35 -7.42
C ALA A 49 2.33 -0.09 -6.53
N VAL A 50 1.92 -1.04 -5.68
CA VAL A 50 0.86 -0.83 -4.67
C VAL A 50 1.23 0.32 -3.73
N ARG A 51 2.45 0.33 -3.21
CA ARG A 51 2.94 1.40 -2.31
C ARG A 51 3.02 2.76 -2.99
N VAL A 52 3.41 2.81 -4.26
CA VAL A 52 3.43 4.05 -5.05
C VAL A 52 2.00 4.54 -5.28
N LEU A 53 1.03 3.66 -5.49
CA LEU A 53 -0.36 4.03 -5.69
C LEU A 53 -1.06 4.49 -4.39
N SER A 54 -0.67 3.96 -3.23
CA SER A 54 -1.26 4.33 -1.93
C SER A 54 -0.46 5.35 -1.12
N GLY A 55 0.79 5.63 -1.48
CA GLY A 55 1.66 6.53 -0.71
C GLY A 55 1.39 8.01 -0.95
N THR A 56 1.58 8.85 0.07
CA THR A 56 1.74 10.30 -0.15
C THR A 56 3.15 10.56 -0.67
N LEU A 57 3.27 11.20 -1.83
CA LEU A 57 4.51 11.48 -2.54
C LEU A 57 4.84 12.99 -2.51
N GLY A 58 6.05 13.36 -2.91
CA GLY A 58 6.49 14.75 -3.07
C GLY A 58 7.71 15.13 -2.22
N ARG A 59 8.53 16.03 -2.75
CA ARG A 59 9.73 16.59 -2.07
C ARG A 59 9.71 18.11 -1.89
N SER A 60 8.76 18.82 -2.53
CA SER A 60 8.83 20.27 -2.74
C SER A 60 7.45 20.94 -2.59
N GLY A 61 7.03 21.15 -1.34
CA GLY A 61 6.00 22.13 -0.97
C GLY A 61 4.54 21.67 -1.09
N LYS A 62 4.18 20.79 -2.03
CA LYS A 62 2.82 20.21 -2.11
C LYS A 62 2.88 18.67 -2.03
N PRO A 63 2.26 18.05 -1.02
CA PRO A 63 2.12 16.60 -0.98
C PRO A 63 1.23 16.14 -2.14
N ASP A 64 1.77 15.25 -2.98
CA ASP A 64 1.00 14.49 -3.96
C ASP A 64 0.31 13.33 -3.23
N ARG A 65 -0.98 13.52 -2.94
CA ARG A 65 -1.82 12.51 -2.29
C ARG A 65 -2.49 11.64 -3.34
N PRO A 66 -2.63 10.33 -3.09
CA PRO A 66 -3.39 9.48 -3.99
C PRO A 66 -4.87 9.87 -3.99
N ASN A 67 -5.51 9.81 -5.15
CA ASN A 67 -6.96 9.99 -5.28
C ASN A 67 -7.66 8.62 -5.22
N ALA A 68 -9.01 8.61 -5.21
CA ALA A 68 -9.79 7.38 -5.24
C ALA A 68 -9.39 6.39 -6.35
N ALA A 69 -9.04 6.86 -7.55
CA ALA A 69 -8.64 5.99 -8.66
C ALA A 69 -7.29 5.29 -8.41
N HIS A 70 -6.30 6.00 -7.87
CA HIS A 70 -5.03 5.41 -7.48
C HIS A 70 -5.22 4.35 -6.38
N LEU A 71 -6.06 4.64 -5.39
CA LEU A 71 -6.34 3.72 -4.28
C LEU A 71 -7.13 2.49 -4.73
N ALA A 72 -8.11 2.65 -5.61
CA ALA A 72 -8.81 1.52 -6.23
C ALA A 72 -7.84 0.62 -7.01
N ALA A 73 -6.92 1.20 -7.77
CA ALA A 73 -5.88 0.45 -8.47
C ALA A 73 -4.90 -0.25 -7.51
N ALA A 74 -4.58 0.38 -6.37
CA ALA A 74 -3.76 -0.24 -5.32
C ALA A 74 -4.45 -1.48 -4.73
N THR A 75 -5.74 -1.37 -4.42
CA THR A 75 -6.57 -2.47 -3.89
C THR A 75 -6.70 -3.63 -4.88
N ASP A 76 -6.98 -3.36 -6.16
CA ASP A 76 -7.03 -4.41 -7.19
C ASP A 76 -5.69 -5.14 -7.35
N ARG A 77 -4.59 -4.37 -7.44
CA ARG A 77 -3.25 -4.94 -7.57
C ARG A 77 -2.86 -5.78 -6.35
N LEU A 78 -3.16 -5.31 -5.14
CA LEU A 78 -2.91 -6.05 -3.91
C LEU A 78 -3.61 -7.42 -3.93
N GLY A 79 -4.86 -7.47 -4.37
CA GLY A 79 -5.64 -8.71 -4.47
C GLY A 79 -5.00 -9.78 -5.35
N ARG A 80 -4.16 -9.37 -6.31
CA ARG A 80 -3.46 -10.26 -7.26
C ARG A 80 -2.04 -10.63 -6.83
N LEU A 81 -1.51 -10.04 -5.77
CA LEU A 81 -0.13 -10.33 -5.32
C LEU A 81 -0.02 -11.75 -4.77
N TYR A 82 1.09 -12.42 -5.09
CA TYR A 82 1.49 -13.64 -4.42
C TYR A 82 2.25 -13.28 -3.14
N LEU A 83 1.57 -13.34 -2.00
CA LEU A 83 2.12 -13.04 -0.68
C LEU A 83 1.90 -14.23 0.25
N ASP A 84 2.72 -14.34 1.29
CA ASP A 84 2.55 -15.32 2.36
C ASP A 84 2.41 -16.76 1.83
N GLY A 85 3.24 -17.12 0.84
CA GLY A 85 3.21 -18.44 0.22
C GLY A 85 1.95 -18.72 -0.62
N GLY A 86 1.23 -17.68 -1.06
CA GLY A 86 0.01 -17.81 -1.87
C GLY A 86 -1.27 -17.94 -1.04
N ALA A 87 -1.17 -17.87 0.29
CA ALA A 87 -2.34 -17.90 1.15
C ALA A 87 -3.26 -16.68 0.90
N ALA A 88 -4.57 -16.91 0.95
CA ALA A 88 -5.58 -15.85 0.84
C ALA A 88 -5.47 -14.81 1.96
N THR A 89 -4.87 -15.19 3.09
CA THR A 89 -4.60 -14.32 4.25
C THR A 89 -3.22 -14.62 4.81
N GLY A 90 -2.51 -13.59 5.27
CA GLY A 90 -1.20 -13.74 5.90
C GLY A 90 -0.63 -12.41 6.37
N GLN A 91 0.48 -12.45 7.11
CA GLN A 91 1.03 -11.26 7.77
C GLN A 91 1.45 -10.18 6.77
N SER A 92 2.09 -10.56 5.67
CA SER A 92 2.57 -9.62 4.65
C SER A 92 1.39 -8.98 3.91
N ARG A 93 0.38 -9.77 3.57
CA ARG A 93 -0.86 -9.30 2.94
C ARG A 93 -1.60 -8.33 3.85
N VAL A 94 -1.92 -8.72 5.08
CA VAL A 94 -2.65 -7.87 6.03
C VAL A 94 -1.90 -6.57 6.30
N ARG A 95 -0.56 -6.62 6.38
CA ARG A 95 0.25 -5.40 6.57
C ARG A 95 0.15 -4.47 5.36
N LEU A 96 0.17 -5.00 4.14
CA LEU A 96 0.00 -4.17 2.94
C LEU A 96 -1.44 -3.66 2.79
N GLU A 97 -2.43 -4.45 3.19
CA GLU A 97 -3.85 -4.04 3.22
C GLU A 97 -4.04 -2.87 4.19
N ALA A 98 -3.46 -2.94 5.40
CA ALA A 98 -3.50 -1.86 6.36
C ALA A 98 -2.91 -0.56 5.76
N VAL A 99 -1.78 -0.63 5.04
CA VAL A 99 -1.19 0.54 4.37
C VAL A 99 -2.12 1.15 3.32
N VAL A 100 -2.82 0.33 2.53
CA VAL A 100 -3.80 0.85 1.55
C VAL A 100 -5.01 1.44 2.25
N GLN A 101 -5.53 0.78 3.29
CA GLN A 101 -6.69 1.23 4.07
C GLN A 101 -6.41 2.52 4.85
N GLU A 102 -5.19 2.70 5.39
CA GLU A 102 -4.74 3.96 5.99
C GLU A 102 -4.80 5.10 4.96
N ALA A 103 -4.35 4.85 3.74
CA ALA A 103 -4.39 5.84 2.67
C ALA A 103 -5.82 6.15 2.20
N GLU A 104 -6.68 5.14 2.11
CA GLU A 104 -8.13 5.30 1.85
C GLU A 104 -8.79 6.18 2.92
N LEU A 105 -8.53 5.91 4.20
CA LEU A 105 -9.08 6.68 5.32
C LEU A 105 -8.53 8.12 5.35
N ALA A 106 -7.23 8.30 5.08
CA ALA A 106 -6.62 9.61 4.97
C ALA A 106 -7.21 10.44 3.82
N ALA A 107 -7.48 9.82 2.66
CA ALA A 107 -8.12 10.49 1.52
C ALA A 107 -9.59 10.86 1.81
N SER A 108 -10.34 9.95 2.46
CA SER A 108 -11.69 10.21 2.96
C SER A 108 -11.73 11.44 3.86
N THR A 109 -10.91 11.45 4.91
CA THR A 109 -10.85 12.57 5.87
C THR A 109 -10.29 13.87 5.27
N SER A 110 -9.50 13.79 4.19
CA SER A 110 -8.99 14.95 3.45
C SER A 110 -9.98 15.50 2.42
N GLY A 111 -11.14 14.86 2.24
CA GLY A 111 -12.23 15.39 1.44
C GLY A 111 -12.43 14.78 0.06
N ASP A 112 -11.91 13.58 -0.21
CA ASP A 112 -12.28 12.82 -1.41
C ASP A 112 -13.75 12.38 -1.33
N GLU A 113 -14.61 12.86 -2.23
CA GLU A 113 -16.07 12.62 -2.19
C GLU A 113 -16.45 11.15 -2.18
N VAL A 114 -15.82 10.36 -3.06
CA VAL A 114 -16.13 8.94 -3.21
C VAL A 114 -15.82 8.20 -1.91
N LEU A 115 -14.64 8.45 -1.34
CA LEU A 115 -14.20 7.76 -0.13
C LEU A 115 -14.87 8.27 1.14
N ARG A 116 -15.27 9.55 1.18
CA ARG A 116 -16.02 10.14 2.31
C ARG A 116 -17.29 9.39 2.64
N HIS A 117 -18.04 8.95 1.62
CA HIS A 117 -19.25 8.16 1.81
C HIS A 117 -18.99 6.77 2.42
N HIS A 118 -17.73 6.34 2.49
CA HIS A 118 -17.31 5.05 2.99
C HIS A 118 -16.46 5.11 4.28
N GLU A 119 -16.29 6.28 4.90
CA GLU A 119 -15.39 6.47 6.05
C GLU A 119 -15.58 5.41 7.15
N GLU A 120 -16.82 5.16 7.58
CA GLU A 120 -17.12 4.19 8.62
C GLU A 120 -16.68 2.77 8.23
N SER A 121 -16.95 2.36 6.99
CA SER A 121 -16.53 1.06 6.48
C SER A 121 -15.01 0.93 6.38
N LEU A 122 -14.30 2.01 6.04
CA LEU A 122 -12.84 2.08 6.00
C LEU A 122 -12.26 1.93 7.39
N ARG A 123 -12.82 2.65 8.38
CA ARG A 123 -12.48 2.53 9.79
C ARG A 123 -12.64 1.09 10.32
N LEU A 124 -13.76 0.45 10.02
CA LEU A 124 -14.00 -0.96 10.38
C LEU A 124 -13.00 -1.92 9.73
N ARG A 125 -12.70 -1.75 8.43
CA ARG A 125 -11.70 -2.56 7.73
C ARG A 125 -10.32 -2.39 8.37
N LEU A 126 -9.92 -1.15 8.64
CA LEU A 126 -8.62 -0.84 9.24
C LEU A 126 -8.49 -1.36 10.68
N GLU A 127 -9.54 -1.25 11.50
CA GLU A 127 -9.60 -1.88 12.82
C GLU A 127 -9.36 -3.40 12.71
N ARG A 128 -10.06 -4.10 11.80
CA ARG A 128 -9.90 -5.54 11.62
C ARG A 128 -8.47 -5.91 11.22
N SER A 129 -7.86 -5.15 10.32
CA SER A 129 -6.47 -5.34 9.89
C SER A 129 -5.50 -5.20 11.06
N TYR A 130 -5.62 -4.14 11.86
CA TYR A 130 -4.77 -3.97 13.05
C TYR A 130 -4.97 -5.06 14.10
N ARG A 131 -6.21 -5.52 14.34
CA ARG A 131 -6.46 -6.66 15.23
C ARG A 131 -5.86 -7.96 14.70
N ALA A 132 -5.86 -8.16 13.37
CA ALA A 132 -5.21 -9.31 12.75
C ALA A 132 -3.69 -9.26 12.91
N LEU A 133 -3.07 -8.09 12.66
CA LEU A 133 -1.63 -7.88 12.89
C LEU A 133 -1.26 -8.07 14.37
N ALA A 134 -2.08 -7.57 15.31
CA ALA A 134 -1.83 -7.72 16.74
C ALA A 134 -1.80 -9.18 17.20
N ARG A 135 -2.57 -10.07 16.55
CA ARG A 135 -2.55 -11.52 16.81
C ARG A 135 -1.27 -12.19 16.31
N GLN A 136 -0.56 -11.55 15.38
CA GLN A 136 0.66 -12.04 14.73
C GLN A 136 1.93 -11.31 15.21
N ALA A 137 1.81 -10.41 16.18
CA ALA A 137 2.92 -9.59 16.67
C ALA A 137 3.90 -10.44 17.49
N ASP A 138 5.20 -10.22 17.27
CA ASP A 138 6.27 -10.99 17.91
C ASP A 138 6.52 -10.53 19.35
N THR A 139 6.14 -9.28 19.66
CA THR A 139 6.37 -8.68 20.98
C THR A 139 5.08 -8.14 21.61
N ARG A 140 5.04 -8.12 22.94
CA ARG A 140 3.94 -7.51 23.70
C ARG A 140 3.80 -6.02 23.38
N ALA A 141 4.91 -5.31 23.17
CA ALA A 141 4.92 -3.89 22.84
C ALA A 141 4.28 -3.63 21.47
N GLU A 142 4.68 -4.38 20.43
CA GLU A 142 4.08 -4.30 19.10
C GLU A 142 2.59 -4.65 19.15
N ARG A 143 2.22 -5.73 19.85
CA ARG A 143 0.81 -6.10 20.04
C ARG A 143 0.00 -4.97 20.68
N SER A 144 0.52 -4.36 21.74
CA SER A 144 -0.16 -3.24 22.42
C SER A 144 -0.37 -2.07 21.47
N HIS A 145 0.68 -1.69 20.73
CA HIS A 145 0.60 -0.60 19.76
C HIS A 145 -0.46 -0.85 18.68
N LEU A 146 -0.51 -2.06 18.12
CA LEU A 146 -1.50 -2.44 17.11
C LEU A 146 -2.92 -2.48 17.68
N VAL A 147 -3.10 -2.90 18.93
CA VAL A 147 -4.41 -2.85 19.62
C VAL A 147 -4.85 -1.40 19.82
N ASP A 148 -3.93 -0.50 20.18
CA ASP A 148 -4.24 0.93 20.31
C ASP A 148 -4.64 1.54 18.97
N LEU A 149 -3.92 1.20 17.89
CA LEU A 149 -4.29 1.61 16.53
C LEU A 149 -5.67 1.07 16.12
N ALA A 150 -5.98 -0.20 16.44
CA ALA A 150 -7.30 -0.76 16.21
C ALA A 150 -8.39 0.02 16.96
N ASN A 151 -8.18 0.29 18.24
CA ASN A 151 -9.15 0.98 19.08
C ASN A 151 -9.39 2.43 18.62
N ARG A 152 -8.34 3.14 18.16
CA ARG A 152 -8.46 4.50 17.59
C ARG A 152 -9.31 4.56 16.33
N ASN A 153 -9.33 3.47 15.56
CA ASN A 153 -10.09 3.38 14.31
C ASN A 153 -11.47 2.74 14.49
N ARG A 154 -11.84 2.35 15.71
CA ARG A 154 -13.19 1.83 15.99
C ARG A 154 -14.23 2.93 15.74
N PRO A 155 -15.24 2.71 14.88
CA PRO A 155 -16.32 3.68 14.71
C PRO A 155 -17.09 3.87 16.01
N VAL A 156 -17.49 5.11 16.27
CA VAL A 156 -18.36 5.43 17.40
C VAL A 156 -19.80 5.10 16.98
N THR A 157 -20.27 3.89 17.29
CA THR A 157 -21.70 3.58 17.22
C THR A 157 -22.41 4.28 18.37
N PHE A 158 -23.07 5.41 18.11
CA PHE A 158 -24.14 5.88 18.98
C PHE A 158 -25.31 4.91 18.80
N ARG A 159 -25.75 4.30 19.89
CA ARG A 159 -26.95 3.46 19.95
C ARG A 159 -28.07 4.21 20.64
#